data_AF-A0AAP3AQH4-F1
#
_entry.id   AF-A0AAP3AQH4-F1
#
_cell.length_a   1.000
_cell.length_b   1.000
_cell.length_c   1.000
_cell.angle_alpha   90.00
_cell.angle_beta   90.00
_cell.angle_gamma   90.00
#
_symmetry.space_group_name_H-M   'P 1'
#
loop_
_entity.id
_entity.type
_entity.pdbx_description
1 polymer ?
#
loop_
_entity_poly.entity_id
_entity_poly.type
_entity_poly.pdbx_seq_one_letter_code
_entity_poly.pdbx_strand_id
1 'polypeptide(L)'
;MEYREELQIAKKAEQMLTSALRNRTKSFKEHYNRKEDAASLKDAEAKAKIKRYGKFKDGNQKIFMRSLAIKMAKHGFAQHYGVDTVRQGAERKRTKPNNISYFYKEHNFKMEARPFIDTAIEDSGVIPFVMENVSKLRAQRFAEELIFPLKQFSK
;
A
#
# COMPACT_ATOMS: atom_id res chain seq x y z
N MET A 1 7.48 14.83 17.55
CA MET A 1 7.74 15.53 16.26
C MET A 1 6.40 16.08 15.82
N GLU A 2 6.25 17.40 15.72
CA GLU A 2 4.99 18.01 15.25
C GLU A 2 4.94 18.02 13.72
N TYR A 3 3.82 17.58 13.16
CA TYR A 3 3.59 17.58 11.71
C TYR A 3 2.86 18.85 11.32
N ARG A 4 3.48 19.68 10.48
CA ARG A 4 2.92 20.97 10.03
C ARG A 4 2.15 20.87 8.71
N GLU A 5 2.35 19.76 7.98
CA GLU A 5 1.74 19.52 6.68
C GLU A 5 1.26 18.08 6.52
N GLU A 6 0.12 17.89 5.84
CA GLU A 6 -0.37 16.54 5.51
C GLU A 6 0.61 15.75 4.62
N LEU A 7 1.49 16.44 3.88
CA LEU A 7 2.55 15.79 3.10
C LEU A 7 3.54 15.02 3.99
N GLN A 8 3.90 15.58 5.15
CA GLN A 8 4.82 14.94 6.09
C GLN A 8 4.16 13.72 6.74
N ILE A 9 2.88 13.85 7.11
CA ILE A 9 2.07 12.74 7.63
C ILE A 9 1.98 11.62 6.59
N ALA A 10 1.70 11.97 5.33
CA ALA A 10 1.61 11.01 4.23
C ALA A 10 2.92 10.22 4.04
N LYS A 11 4.07 10.92 3.98
CA LYS A 11 5.39 10.27 3.84
C LYS A 11 5.70 9.35 5.03
N LYS A 12 5.35 9.77 6.24
CA LYS A 12 5.56 8.95 7.43
C LYS A 12 4.68 7.70 7.42
N ALA A 13 3.41 7.85 7.05
CA ALA A 13 2.47 6.75 6.90
C ALA A 13 2.92 5.74 5.82
N GLU A 14 3.43 6.22 4.68
CA GLU A 14 4.06 5.37 3.65
C GLU A 14 5.22 4.55 4.23
N GLN A 15 6.13 5.21 4.96
CA GLN A 15 7.29 4.55 5.55
C GLN A 15 6.88 3.47 6.56
N MET A 16 5.92 3.78 7.46
CA MET A 16 5.43 2.86 8.48
C MET A 16 4.83 1.59 7.86
N LEU A 17 3.90 1.77 6.92
CA LEU A 17 3.23 0.63 6.29
C LEU A 17 4.17 -0.17 5.37
N THR A 18 5.06 0.51 4.64
CA THR A 18 6.08 -0.17 3.82
C THR A 18 7.01 -1.03 4.67
N SER A 19 7.46 -0.52 5.81
CA SER A 19 8.32 -1.28 6.73
C SER A 19 7.62 -2.51 7.27
N ALA A 20 6.36 -2.39 7.69
CA ALA A 20 5.58 -3.51 8.21
C ALA A 20 5.33 -4.58 7.14
N LEU A 21 4.95 -4.17 5.92
CA LEU A 21 4.75 -5.07 4.78
C LEU A 21 6.03 -5.84 4.42
N ARG A 22 7.18 -5.15 4.38
CA ARG A 22 8.47 -5.80 4.09
C ARG A 22 8.90 -6.77 5.19
N ASN A 23 8.66 -6.43 6.45
CA ASN A 23 8.96 -7.32 7.57
C ASN A 23 8.13 -8.61 7.50
N ARG A 24 6.83 -8.51 7.19
CA ARG A 24 5.93 -9.67 7.06
C ARG A 24 6.23 -10.51 5.82
N THR A 25 6.62 -9.89 4.70
CA THR A 25 6.94 -10.60 3.45
C THR A 25 8.35 -11.19 3.42
N LYS A 26 9.23 -10.84 4.37
CA LYS A 26 10.60 -11.38 4.47
C LYS A 26 10.64 -12.90 4.66
N SER A 27 9.67 -13.47 5.38
CA SER A 27 9.59 -14.91 5.62
C SER A 27 9.11 -15.71 4.42
N PHE A 28 8.52 -15.05 3.41
CA PHE A 28 8.05 -15.74 2.22
C PHE A 28 9.25 -16.21 1.41
N LYS A 29 9.24 -17.51 1.08
CA LYS A 29 10.19 -18.07 0.12
C LYS A 29 10.07 -17.27 -1.16
N GLU A 30 11.19 -16.72 -1.63
CA GLU A 30 11.26 -16.24 -3.01
C GLU A 30 10.92 -17.44 -3.90
N HIS A 31 9.82 -17.35 -4.64
CA HIS A 31 9.52 -18.36 -5.65
C HIS A 31 10.71 -18.38 -6.60
N TYR A 32 11.35 -19.53 -6.73
CA TYR A 32 12.69 -19.77 -7.31
C TYR A 32 12.83 -19.41 -8.81
N ASN A 33 11.87 -18.69 -9.38
CA ASN A 33 11.86 -18.21 -10.75
C ASN A 33 11.91 -16.68 -10.75
N ARG A 34 13.07 -16.12 -10.38
CA ARG A 34 13.43 -14.76 -10.77
C ARG A 34 13.59 -14.77 -12.29
N LYS A 35 12.54 -14.38 -13.02
CA LYS A 35 12.81 -13.61 -14.25
C LYS A 35 13.46 -12.31 -13.76
N GLU A 36 14.56 -11.90 -14.36
CA GLU A 36 15.37 -10.76 -13.88
C GLU A 36 14.54 -9.48 -13.65
N ASP A 37 13.44 -9.30 -14.39
CA ASP A 37 12.55 -8.14 -14.30
C ASP A 37 11.25 -8.35 -13.48
N ALA A 38 11.06 -9.50 -12.82
CA ALA A 38 9.81 -9.75 -12.09
C ALA A 38 9.82 -9.11 -10.70
N ALA A 39 8.85 -8.22 -10.45
CA ALA A 39 8.65 -7.60 -9.14
C ALA A 39 8.48 -8.66 -8.04
N SER A 40 9.33 -8.58 -7.02
CA SER A 40 9.29 -9.51 -5.89
C SER A 40 8.16 -9.15 -4.94
N LEU A 41 7.65 -10.16 -4.24
CA LEU A 41 6.75 -9.96 -3.09
C LEU A 41 7.40 -9.06 -2.01
N LYS A 42 8.73 -9.09 -1.92
CA LYS A 42 9.53 -8.28 -1.00
C LYS A 42 9.61 -6.80 -1.40
N ASP A 43 9.24 -6.47 -2.62
CA ASP A 43 9.21 -5.08 -3.13
C ASP A 43 7.88 -4.38 -2.81
N ALA A 44 7.05 -4.98 -1.93
CA ALA A 44 5.81 -4.36 -1.48
C ALA A 44 6.09 -2.96 -0.88
N GLU A 45 5.32 -1.98 -1.33
CA GLU A 45 5.42 -0.58 -0.93
C GLU A 45 4.02 -0.01 -0.66
N ALA A 46 3.95 0.97 0.24
CA ALA A 46 2.77 1.80 0.42
C ALA A 46 2.98 3.14 -0.28
N LYS A 47 1.95 3.61 -1.01
CA LYS A 47 1.94 4.92 -1.66
C LYS A 47 0.69 5.71 -1.28
N ALA A 48 0.91 6.89 -0.75
CA ALA A 48 -0.11 7.86 -0.42
C ALA A 48 -0.56 8.60 -1.69
N LYS A 49 -1.87 8.70 -1.86
CA LYS A 49 -2.47 9.54 -2.90
C LYS A 49 -2.70 10.92 -2.32
N ILE A 50 -1.95 11.87 -2.85
CA ILE A 50 -1.97 13.26 -2.43
C ILE A 50 -2.74 14.09 -3.45
N LYS A 51 -3.62 14.99 -2.99
CA LYS A 51 -4.26 16.00 -3.83
C LYS A 51 -3.74 17.37 -3.46
N ARG A 52 -3.33 18.11 -4.49
CA ARG A 52 -2.88 19.49 -4.35
C ARG A 52 -3.97 20.41 -4.89
N TYR A 53 -4.41 21.38 -4.10
CA TYR A 53 -5.26 22.48 -4.56
C TYR A 53 -4.37 23.69 -4.84
N GLY A 54 -4.82 24.60 -5.71
CA GLY A 54 -4.01 25.66 -6.34
C GLY A 54 -3.16 26.52 -5.41
N LYS A 55 -2.30 27.36 -6.02
CA LYS A 55 -1.45 28.30 -5.28
C LYS A 55 -2.33 29.38 -4.64
N PHE A 56 -2.26 29.54 -3.32
CA PHE A 56 -2.81 30.71 -2.65
C PHE A 56 -1.96 31.95 -2.98
N LYS A 57 -2.49 33.16 -2.71
CA LYS A 57 -1.79 34.43 -2.94
C LYS A 57 -0.40 34.49 -2.28
N ASP A 58 -0.20 33.74 -1.18
CA ASP A 58 1.07 33.66 -0.44
C ASP A 58 2.05 32.62 -1.01
N GLY A 59 1.80 32.07 -2.21
CA GLY A 59 2.66 31.05 -2.83
C GLY A 59 2.53 29.64 -2.25
N ASN A 60 1.89 29.49 -1.09
CA ASN A 60 1.65 28.20 -0.45
C ASN A 60 0.56 27.37 -1.15
N GLN A 61 0.83 26.08 -1.31
CA GLN A 61 -0.06 25.11 -1.95
C GLN A 61 -0.75 24.25 -0.89
N LYS A 62 -2.09 24.17 -0.89
CA LYS A 62 -2.80 23.28 0.02
C LYS A 62 -2.69 21.84 -0.45
N ILE A 63 -2.00 21.01 0.33
CA ILE A 63 -1.78 19.59 0.07
C ILE A 63 -2.62 18.77 1.05
N PHE A 64 -3.37 17.79 0.53
CA PHE A 64 -4.19 16.87 1.31
C PHE A 64 -3.86 15.41 1.02
N MET A 65 -3.75 14.61 2.07
CA MET A 65 -3.71 13.16 1.97
C MET A 65 -5.14 12.63 1.78
N ARG A 66 -5.39 11.90 0.68
CA ARG A 66 -6.71 11.32 0.39
C ARG A 66 -6.81 9.84 0.72
N SER A 67 -5.78 9.07 0.42
CA SER A 67 -5.77 7.64 0.63
C SER A 67 -4.34 7.12 0.75
N LEU A 68 -4.17 5.94 1.32
CA LEU A 68 -2.93 5.17 1.34
C LEU A 68 -3.20 3.85 0.60
N ALA A 69 -2.42 3.55 -0.45
CA ALA A 69 -2.59 2.38 -1.28
C ALA A 69 -1.39 1.45 -1.14
N ILE A 70 -1.64 0.14 -1.14
CA ILE A 70 -0.59 -0.88 -1.12
C ILE A 70 -0.29 -1.31 -2.55
N LYS A 71 0.98 -1.28 -2.95
CA LYS A 71 1.45 -1.78 -4.23
C LYS A 71 2.32 -3.01 -4.01
N MET A 72 1.93 -4.12 -4.62
CA MET A 72 2.67 -5.37 -4.58
C MET A 72 2.37 -6.20 -5.83
N ALA A 73 3.18 -7.23 -6.05
CA ALA A 73 2.95 -8.17 -7.14
C ALA A 73 1.64 -8.97 -6.93
N LYS A 74 0.98 -9.32 -8.04
CA LYS A 74 -0.34 -10.02 -8.05
C LYS A 74 -0.37 -11.27 -7.16
N HIS A 75 0.73 -12.03 -7.14
CA HIS A 75 0.84 -13.24 -6.34
C HIS A 75 0.82 -12.98 -4.83
N GLY A 76 1.18 -11.77 -4.37
CA GLY A 76 1.03 -11.37 -2.97
C GLY A 76 -0.43 -11.24 -2.56
N PHE A 77 -1.27 -10.62 -3.38
CA PHE A 77 -2.72 -10.57 -3.14
C PHE A 77 -3.37 -11.94 -3.18
N ALA A 78 -2.93 -12.81 -4.11
CA ALA A 78 -3.42 -14.19 -4.18
C ALA A 78 -3.05 -15.01 -2.93
N GLN A 79 -1.85 -14.82 -2.37
CA GLN A 79 -1.48 -15.44 -1.10
C GLN A 79 -2.27 -14.87 0.08
N HIS A 80 -2.60 -13.57 0.02
CA HIS A 80 -3.35 -12.92 1.09
C HIS A 80 -4.77 -13.46 1.21
N TYR A 81 -5.52 -13.45 0.10
CA TYR A 81 -6.93 -13.85 0.07
C TYR A 81 -7.14 -15.35 -0.18
N GLY A 82 -6.08 -16.07 -0.51
CA GLY A 82 -6.19 -17.46 -0.96
C GLY A 82 -6.72 -17.56 -2.39
N VAL A 83 -6.76 -18.79 -2.90
CA VAL A 83 -7.29 -19.10 -4.22
C VAL A 83 -8.06 -20.40 -4.13
N ASP A 84 -9.28 -20.42 -4.66
CA ASP A 84 -10.04 -21.65 -4.88
C ASP A 84 -10.57 -21.64 -6.31
N THR A 85 -9.75 -22.15 -7.25
CA THR A 85 -10.08 -22.13 -8.67
C THR A 85 -9.59 -23.39 -9.38
N VAL A 86 -10.16 -23.68 -10.55
CA VAL A 86 -9.65 -24.71 -11.46
C VAL A 86 -8.55 -24.10 -12.32
N ARG A 87 -7.34 -24.66 -12.23
CA ARG A 87 -6.23 -24.23 -13.10
C ARG A 87 -6.38 -24.93 -14.46
N GLN A 88 -6.36 -24.13 -15.53
CA GLN A 88 -6.37 -24.64 -16.90
C GLN A 88 -5.19 -25.57 -17.16
N GLY A 89 -5.45 -26.67 -17.86
CA GLY A 89 -4.41 -27.57 -18.35
C GLY A 89 -3.59 -26.89 -19.46
N ALA A 90 -2.33 -27.26 -19.58
CA ALA A 90 -1.50 -26.83 -20.71
C ALA A 90 -0.40 -27.86 -21.01
N GLU A 91 0.32 -27.63 -22.10
CA GLU A 91 1.55 -28.36 -22.40
C GLU A 91 2.73 -27.66 -21.71
N ARG A 92 3.59 -28.43 -21.05
CA ARG A 92 4.89 -27.97 -20.55
C ARG A 92 6.00 -28.65 -21.32
N LYS A 93 6.90 -27.84 -21.88
CA LYS A 93 8.18 -28.30 -22.43
C LYS A 93 9.26 -28.15 -21.37
N ARG A 94 9.83 -29.26 -20.94
CA ARG A 94 11.01 -29.28 -20.07
C ARG A 94 12.22 -29.55 -20.93
N THR A 95 13.17 -28.62 -20.99
CA THR A 95 14.40 -28.74 -21.81
C THR A 95 15.58 -29.38 -21.07
N LYS A 96 15.57 -29.41 -19.73
CA LYS A 96 16.61 -30.03 -18.88
C LYS A 96 15.98 -30.90 -17.78
N PRO A 97 16.50 -32.09 -17.45
CA PRO A 97 17.70 -32.75 -17.99
C PRO A 97 17.55 -33.29 -19.42
N ASN A 98 16.33 -33.63 -19.86
CA ASN A 98 16.03 -34.07 -21.22
C ASN A 98 14.86 -33.25 -21.79
N ASN A 99 14.82 -33.10 -23.12
CA ASN A 99 13.77 -32.37 -23.82
C ASN A 99 12.48 -33.20 -23.90
N ILE A 100 11.56 -32.98 -22.96
CA ILE A 100 10.30 -33.72 -22.83
C ILE A 100 9.14 -32.72 -22.81
N SER A 101 8.18 -32.94 -23.71
CA SER A 101 6.86 -32.32 -23.66
C SER A 101 5.92 -33.22 -22.87
N TYR A 102 5.20 -32.65 -21.90
CA TYR A 102 4.09 -33.35 -21.25
C TYR A 102 2.89 -32.43 -21.07
N PHE A 103 1.70 -33.02 -21.16
CA PHE A 103 0.44 -32.34 -20.91
C PHE A 103 0.06 -32.49 -19.44
N TYR A 104 -0.32 -31.41 -18.78
CA TYR A 104 -0.96 -31.49 -17.47
C TYR A 104 -2.44 -31.16 -17.60
N LYS A 105 -3.29 -32.04 -17.05
CA LYS A 105 -4.74 -31.87 -17.05
C LYS A 105 -5.15 -30.72 -16.12
N GLU A 106 -6.35 -30.23 -16.37
CA GLU A 106 -7.03 -29.32 -15.45
C GLU A 106 -7.11 -29.95 -14.06
N HIS A 107 -6.82 -29.15 -13.04
CA HIS A 107 -6.84 -29.62 -11.66
C HIS A 107 -7.27 -28.49 -10.73
N ASN A 108 -7.88 -28.88 -9.62
CA ASN A 108 -8.26 -27.95 -8.56
C ASN A 108 -6.99 -27.37 -7.93
N PHE A 109 -6.95 -26.05 -7.85
CA PHE A 109 -5.88 -25.31 -7.20
C PHE A 109 -6.47 -24.58 -6.00
N LYS A 110 -6.27 -25.18 -4.83
CA LYS A 110 -6.66 -24.61 -3.55
C LYS A 110 -5.42 -24.10 -2.81
N MET A 111 -5.42 -22.82 -2.47
CA MET A 111 -4.44 -22.18 -1.61
C MET A 111 -5.17 -21.49 -0.47
N GLU A 112 -4.81 -21.83 0.76
CA GLU A 112 -5.35 -21.19 1.94
C GLU A 112 -4.91 -19.72 2.03
N ALA A 113 -5.83 -18.86 2.45
CA ALA A 113 -5.59 -17.46 2.69
C ALA A 113 -4.60 -17.27 3.84
N ARG A 114 -3.63 -16.34 3.65
CA ARG A 114 -2.70 -15.93 4.69
C ARG A 114 -2.86 -14.43 4.91
N PRO A 115 -3.55 -13.97 5.97
CA PRO A 115 -3.95 -12.56 6.11
C PRO A 115 -2.79 -11.61 6.49
N PHE A 116 -1.65 -11.69 5.80
CA PHE A 116 -0.44 -10.94 6.15
C PHE A 116 -0.58 -9.43 5.92
N ILE A 117 -1.43 -8.98 4.99
CA ILE A 117 -1.67 -7.55 4.74
C ILE A 117 -2.36 -6.91 5.94
N ASP A 118 -3.41 -7.54 6.46
CA ASP A 118 -4.15 -7.06 7.63
C ASP A 118 -3.23 -6.97 8.85
N THR A 119 -2.45 -8.03 9.11
CA THR A 119 -1.47 -8.01 10.21
C THR A 119 -0.41 -6.93 10.02
N ALA A 120 0.00 -6.61 8.78
CA ALA A 120 0.94 -5.53 8.52
C ALA A 120 0.32 -4.14 8.75
N ILE A 121 -0.98 -3.98 8.45
CA ILE A 121 -1.71 -2.74 8.73
C ILE A 121 -1.82 -2.53 10.24
N GLU A 122 -2.17 -3.57 10.99
CA GLU A 122 -2.25 -3.56 12.46
C GLU A 122 -0.88 -3.25 13.10
N ASP A 123 0.16 -4.03 12.77
CA ASP A 123 1.52 -3.84 13.29
C ASP A 123 2.08 -2.44 12.99
N SER A 124 1.74 -1.89 11.82
CA SER A 124 2.25 -0.59 11.41
C SER A 124 1.72 0.55 12.28
N GLY A 125 0.58 0.37 12.95
CA GLY A 125 -0.12 1.45 13.65
C GLY A 125 -0.49 2.63 12.74
N VAL A 126 -0.56 2.42 11.43
CA VAL A 126 -0.72 3.51 10.45
C VAL A 126 -2.11 4.16 10.54
N ILE A 127 -3.15 3.38 10.83
CA ILE A 127 -4.53 3.86 10.96
C ILE A 127 -4.64 4.89 12.11
N PRO A 128 -4.30 4.55 13.37
CA PRO A 128 -4.40 5.51 14.47
C PRO A 128 -3.49 6.72 14.25
N PHE A 129 -2.28 6.51 13.71
CA PHE A 129 -1.35 7.59 13.39
C PHE A 129 -1.94 8.61 12.40
N VAL A 130 -2.51 8.15 11.28
CA VAL A 130 -3.11 9.03 10.26
C VAL A 130 -4.36 9.71 10.82
N MET A 131 -5.23 8.97 11.52
CA MET A 131 -6.44 9.53 12.10
C MET A 131 -6.15 10.67 13.06
N GLU A 132 -5.20 10.49 13.98
CA GLU A 132 -4.86 11.49 14.98
C GLU A 132 -4.24 12.74 14.33
N ASN A 133 -3.20 12.55 13.52
CA ASN A 133 -2.42 13.68 13.02
C ASN A 133 -3.14 14.47 11.92
N VAL A 134 -3.85 13.79 11.01
CA VAL A 134 -4.61 14.48 9.96
C VAL A 134 -5.81 15.22 10.56
N SER A 135 -6.52 14.62 11.51
CA SER A 135 -7.69 15.27 12.13
C SER A 135 -7.27 16.51 12.93
N LYS A 136 -6.20 16.42 13.73
CA LYS A 136 -5.66 17.58 14.47
C LYS A 136 -5.26 18.71 13.51
N LEU A 137 -4.51 18.40 12.45
CA LEU A 137 -4.07 19.40 11.49
C LEU A 137 -5.25 20.07 10.76
N ARG A 138 -6.25 19.28 10.36
CA ARG A 138 -7.45 19.80 9.68
C ARG A 138 -8.32 20.63 10.62
N ALA A 139 -8.48 20.20 11.87
CA ALA A 139 -9.24 20.94 12.88
C ALA A 139 -8.59 22.29 13.18
N GLN A 140 -7.26 22.34 13.31
CA GLN A 140 -6.52 23.60 13.48
C GLN A 140 -6.73 24.55 12.31
N ARG A 141 -6.55 24.05 11.06
CA ARG A 141 -6.79 24.86 9.85
C ARG A 141 -8.23 25.37 9.77
N PHE A 142 -9.20 24.53 10.10
CA PHE A 142 -10.60 24.90 10.08
C PHE A 142 -10.92 25.99 11.13
N ALA A 143 -10.35 25.88 12.33
CA ALA A 143 -10.49 26.90 13.37
C ALA A 143 -9.85 28.23 12.93
N GLU A 144 -8.66 28.21 12.35
CA GLU A 144 -8.00 29.40 11.80
C GLU A 144 -8.84 30.06 10.70
N GLU A 145 -9.39 29.26 9.77
CA GLU A 145 -10.24 29.74 8.67
C GLU A 145 -11.59 30.29 9.14
N LEU A 146 -12.15 29.80 10.25
CA LEU A 146 -13.39 30.32 10.84
C LEU A 146 -13.18 31.58 11.69
N ILE A 147 -12.06 31.68 12.41
CA ILE A 147 -11.75 32.83 13.26
C ILE A 147 -11.43 34.08 12.41
N PHE A 148 -10.79 33.89 11.26
CA PHE A 148 -10.41 34.97 10.36
C PHE A 148 -11.59 35.86 9.87
N PRO A 149 -12.71 35.29 9.37
CA PRO A 149 -13.87 36.09 8.99
C PRO A 149 -14.57 36.73 10.19
N LEU A 150 -14.63 36.06 11.36
CA LEU A 150 -15.29 36.63 12.54
C LEU A 150 -14.63 37.93 13.04
N LYS A 151 -13.29 38.00 13.02
CA LYS A 151 -12.57 39.25 13.34
C LYS A 151 -12.80 40.37 12.33
N GLN A 152 -13.15 40.04 11.08
CA GLN A 152 -13.46 41.03 10.05
C GLN A 152 -14.86 41.63 10.23
N PHE A 153 -15.77 40.90 10.90
CA PHE A 153 -17.13 41.35 11.22
C PHE A 153 -17.30 41.90 12.63
N SER A 154 -16.32 41.72 13.54
CA SER A 154 -16.31 42.44 14.83
C SER A 154 -15.71 43.84 14.64
N LYS A 155 -16.50 44.75 14.07
CA LYS A 155 -16.29 46.20 14.21
C LYS A 155 -17.27 46.75 15.22
#